data_AF-A0A3L7YYW7-F1
#
_entry.id   AF-A0A3L7YYW7-F1
#
_cell.length_a   1.000
_cell.length_b   1.000
_cell.length_c   1.000
_cell.angle_alpha   90.00
_cell.angle_beta   90.00
_cell.angle_gamma   90.00
#
_symmetry.space_group_name_H-M   'P 1'
#
loop_
_entity.id
_entity.type
_entity.pdbx_description
1 polymer ?
#
loop_
_entity_poly.entity_id
_entity_poly.type
_entity_poly.pdbx_seq_one_letter_code
_entity_poly.pdbx_strand_id
1 'polypeptide(L)'
;MRKLSLLFILLFLLSGLVGAGNYLQQSNGKRKVSIKSTTGVPVFRSPIYSPIQVFIYGNVLMIDFRESMEGILVKIENVETHETILLKSYDAQVGTVIDIPIYETGMFQISFSTDTYQGYGEFMVYES
;
A
#
# COMPACT_ATOMS: atom_id res chain seq x y z
N MET A 1 36.20 28.90 -36.39
CA MET A 1 34.87 28.37 -36.01
C MET A 1 34.95 26.98 -35.33
N ARG A 2 35.83 26.78 -34.33
CA ARG A 2 35.96 25.48 -33.61
C ARG A 2 35.55 25.52 -32.13
N LYS A 3 35.33 26.71 -31.56
CA LYS A 3 35.01 26.88 -30.12
C LYS A 3 33.53 26.64 -29.78
N LEU A 4 32.62 26.81 -30.73
CA LEU A 4 31.18 26.59 -30.52
C LEU A 4 30.82 25.09 -30.39
N SER A 5 31.54 24.22 -31.09
CA SER A 5 31.31 22.76 -31.08
C SER A 5 31.64 22.12 -29.72
N LEU A 6 32.71 22.59 -29.06
CA LEU A 6 33.09 22.11 -27.72
C LEU A 6 32.07 22.49 -26.65
N LEU A 7 31.43 23.66 -26.78
CA LEU A 7 30.41 24.12 -25.83
C LEU A 7 29.14 23.25 -25.89
N PHE A 8 28.73 22.83 -27.09
CA PHE A 8 27.60 21.91 -27.29
C PHE A 8 27.89 20.50 -26.76
N ILE A 9 29.12 20.02 -26.92
CA ILE A 9 29.54 18.71 -26.37
C ILE A 9 29.57 18.77 -24.83
N LEU A 10 30.03 19.89 -24.25
CA LEU A 10 30.02 20.09 -22.80
C LEU A 10 28.58 20.19 -22.25
N LEU A 11 27.66 20.84 -22.96
CA LEU A 11 26.24 20.91 -22.56
C LEU A 11 25.58 19.52 -22.58
N PHE A 12 25.91 18.67 -23.56
CA PHE A 12 25.41 17.29 -23.64
C PHE A 12 25.99 16.38 -22.54
N LEU A 13 27.24 16.63 -22.13
CA LEU A 13 27.87 15.89 -21.02
C LEU A 13 27.31 16.33 -19.66
N LEU A 14 26.90 17.60 -19.49
CA LEU A 14 26.25 18.08 -18.27
C LEU A 14 24.78 17.65 -18.16
N SER A 15 24.04 17.49 -19.26
CA SER A 15 22.66 16.99 -19.22
C SER A 15 22.56 15.48 -18.93
N GLY A 16 23.64 14.72 -19.14
CA GLY A 16 23.71 13.29 -18.84
C GLY A 16 23.86 12.93 -17.35
N LEU A 17 24.05 13.92 -16.47
CA LEU A 17 24.27 13.72 -15.03
C LEU A 17 23.00 13.85 -14.18
N VAL A 18 21.84 14.13 -14.78
CA VAL A 18 20.55 14.20 -14.07
C VAL A 18 19.74 12.94 -14.39
N GLY A 19 20.17 11.81 -13.84
CA GLY A 19 19.53 10.53 -14.19
C GLY A 19 20.00 9.34 -13.37
N ALA A 20 20.36 9.55 -12.11
CA ALA A 20 20.45 8.46 -11.14
C ALA A 20 19.54 8.81 -9.95
N GLY A 21 18.27 9.08 -10.25
CA GLY A 21 17.24 8.94 -9.23
C GLY A 21 17.26 7.47 -8.84
N ASN A 22 17.52 7.18 -7.56
CA ASN A 22 17.22 5.86 -7.02
C ASN A 22 15.71 5.69 -7.18
N TYR A 23 15.27 5.12 -8.30
CA TYR A 23 13.91 4.60 -8.43
C TYR A 23 13.77 3.64 -7.25
N LEU A 24 12.94 4.01 -6.28
CA LEU A 24 12.66 3.15 -5.15
C LEU A 24 12.03 1.91 -5.76
N GLN A 25 12.80 0.85 -5.93
CA GLN A 25 12.28 -0.39 -6.50
C GLN A 25 11.48 -1.11 -5.42
N GLN A 26 10.36 -1.72 -5.81
CA GLN A 26 9.54 -2.45 -4.86
C GLN A 26 10.37 -3.57 -4.19
N SER A 27 10.42 -3.55 -2.86
CA SER A 27 11.15 -4.56 -2.10
C SER A 27 10.49 -5.94 -2.25
N ASN A 28 11.33 -6.97 -2.46
CA ASN A 28 10.94 -8.38 -2.35
C ASN A 28 10.81 -8.85 -0.88
N GLY A 29 10.86 -7.94 0.10
CA GLY A 29 10.58 -8.24 1.49
C GLY A 29 9.11 -8.06 1.82
N LYS A 30 8.50 -9.03 2.51
CA LYS A 30 7.15 -8.89 3.06
C LYS A 30 7.17 -7.82 4.17
N ARG A 31 6.44 -6.73 3.98
CA ARG A 31 6.34 -5.62 4.94
C ARG A 31 4.95 -5.57 5.56
N LYS A 32 4.87 -5.37 6.87
CA LYS A 32 3.59 -5.19 7.57
C LYS A 32 3.08 -3.76 7.33
N VAL A 33 1.81 -3.65 6.93
CA VAL A 33 1.11 -2.36 6.87
C VAL A 33 0.56 -2.07 8.27
N SER A 34 0.82 -0.86 8.76
CA SER A 34 0.35 -0.45 10.09
C SER A 34 -1.14 -0.12 10.01
N ILE A 35 -1.96 -0.92 10.69
CA ILE A 35 -3.40 -0.72 10.75
C ILE A 35 -3.75 -0.06 12.07
N LYS A 36 -4.38 1.11 11.99
CA LYS A 36 -5.02 1.77 13.12
C LYS A 36 -6.47 1.29 13.17
N SER A 37 -6.84 0.62 14.25
CA SER A 37 -8.20 0.09 14.44
C SER A 37 -8.87 0.70 15.65
N THR A 38 -10.18 0.90 15.53
CA THR A 38 -11.08 1.25 16.63
C THR A 38 -12.12 0.15 16.77
N THR A 39 -12.68 0.03 17.98
CA THR A 39 -13.72 -0.95 18.26
C THR A 39 -14.85 -0.33 19.07
N GLY A 40 -16.07 -0.75 18.79
CA GLY A 40 -17.27 -0.35 19.52
C GLY A 40 -17.46 -1.09 20.86
N VAL A 41 -16.62 -2.10 21.17
CA VAL A 41 -16.70 -2.84 22.43
C VAL A 41 -15.62 -2.41 23.42
N PRO A 42 -15.86 -2.49 24.75
CA PRO A 42 -14.83 -2.24 25.75
C PRO A 42 -13.64 -3.17 25.53
N VAL A 43 -12.45 -2.60 25.30
CA VAL A 43 -11.25 -3.38 25.00
C VAL A 43 -10.68 -3.94 26.31
N PHE A 44 -11.04 -5.17 26.64
CA PHE A 44 -10.40 -5.92 27.74
C PHE A 44 -9.03 -6.51 27.36
N ARG A 45 -8.65 -6.40 26.08
CA ARG A 45 -7.37 -6.85 25.53
C ARG A 45 -6.57 -5.65 25.03
N SER A 46 -5.31 -5.88 24.67
CA SER A 46 -4.33 -4.84 24.29
C SER A 46 -4.95 -3.67 23.50
N PRO A 47 -4.60 -2.40 23.81
CA PRO A 47 -5.14 -1.21 23.14
C PRO A 47 -4.84 -1.12 21.63
N ILE A 48 -4.11 -2.10 21.09
CA ILE A 48 -3.72 -2.20 19.68
C ILE A 48 -4.18 -3.55 19.12
N TYR A 49 -5.48 -3.83 19.23
CA TYR A 49 -6.07 -5.01 18.62
C TYR A 49 -6.66 -4.66 17.24
N SER A 50 -6.39 -5.51 16.24
CA SER A 50 -7.05 -5.44 14.95
C SER A 50 -7.41 -6.86 14.49
N PRO A 51 -8.66 -7.10 14.06
CA PRO A 51 -9.07 -8.41 13.56
C PRO A 51 -8.52 -8.69 12.14
N ILE A 52 -7.82 -7.74 11.54
CA ILE A 52 -7.18 -7.86 10.23
C ILE A 52 -5.70 -7.50 10.35
N GLN A 53 -4.84 -8.31 9.74
CA GLN A 53 -3.45 -7.95 9.50
C GLN A 53 -3.21 -7.78 8.01
N VAL A 54 -2.46 -6.74 7.65
CA VAL A 54 -2.20 -6.43 6.25
C VAL A 54 -0.70 -6.41 6.00
N PHE A 55 -0.29 -6.98 4.87
CA PHE A 55 1.10 -7.02 4.44
C PHE A 55 1.19 -6.65 2.95
N ILE A 56 2.32 -6.09 2.55
CA ILE A 56 2.67 -5.86 1.15
C ILE A 56 3.92 -6.69 0.80
N TYR A 57 3.85 -7.45 -0.28
CA TYR A 57 4.95 -8.22 -0.84
C TYR A 57 5.00 -7.97 -2.36
N GLY A 58 6.06 -7.36 -2.87
CA GLY A 58 6.01 -6.82 -4.22
C GLY A 58 4.82 -5.85 -4.34
N ASN A 59 4.04 -5.96 -5.40
CA ASN A 59 2.82 -5.18 -5.62
C ASN A 59 1.54 -5.90 -5.16
N VAL A 60 1.67 -6.97 -4.37
CA VAL A 60 0.54 -7.76 -3.87
C VAL A 60 0.27 -7.41 -2.40
N LEU A 61 -0.93 -6.89 -2.14
CA LEU A 61 -1.44 -6.66 -0.80
C LEU A 61 -2.10 -7.94 -0.27
N MET A 62 -1.61 -8.44 0.85
CA MET A 62 -2.14 -9.63 1.53
C MET A 62 -2.95 -9.18 2.74
N ILE A 63 -4.21 -9.62 2.83
CA ILE A 63 -5.12 -9.38 3.95
C ILE A 63 -5.33 -10.69 4.70
N ASP A 64 -4.82 -10.80 5.92
CA ASP A 64 -4.97 -11.95 6.84
C ASP A 64 -6.05 -11.65 7.89
N PHE A 65 -7.14 -12.43 7.87
CA PHE A 65 -8.24 -12.32 8.83
C PHE A 65 -7.93 -13.10 10.10
N ARG A 66 -7.82 -12.39 11.23
CA ARG A 66 -7.47 -12.94 12.54
C ARG A 66 -8.68 -13.34 13.38
N GLU A 67 -9.88 -12.91 12.97
CA GLU A 67 -11.17 -13.29 13.56
C GLU A 67 -12.12 -13.78 12.46
N SER A 68 -13.05 -14.66 12.84
CA SER A 68 -14.16 -15.04 11.97
C SER A 68 -15.24 -13.98 12.08
N MET A 69 -15.59 -13.35 10.97
CA MET A 69 -16.63 -12.32 10.92
C MET A 69 -17.29 -12.32 9.54
N GLU A 70 -18.57 -11.99 9.51
CA GLU A 70 -19.35 -11.83 8.28
C GLU A 70 -19.44 -10.35 7.91
N GLY A 71 -19.63 -10.07 6.63
CA GLY A 71 -19.93 -8.71 6.16
C GLY A 71 -18.78 -7.70 6.31
N ILE A 72 -17.51 -8.15 6.29
CA ILE A 72 -16.36 -7.26 6.40
C ILE A 72 -16.21 -6.48 5.09
N LEU A 73 -16.59 -5.21 5.10
CA LEU A 73 -16.40 -4.33 3.96
C LEU A 73 -14.96 -3.83 3.93
N VAL A 74 -14.20 -4.21 2.90
CA VAL A 74 -12.84 -3.74 2.64
C VAL A 74 -12.86 -2.78 1.47
N LYS A 75 -12.21 -1.62 1.65
CA LYS A 75 -11.97 -0.63 0.59
C LYS A 75 -10.48 -0.37 0.43
N ILE A 76 -10.01 -0.30 -0.81
CA ILE A 76 -8.66 0.17 -1.16
C ILE A 76 -8.82 1.33 -2.13
N GLU A 77 -8.16 2.44 -1.82
CA GLU A 77 -8.19 3.65 -2.63
C GLU A 77 -6.79 4.23 -2.82
N ASN A 78 -6.55 4.81 -3.99
CA ASN A 78 -5.40 5.67 -4.21
C ASN A 78 -5.60 6.97 -3.43
N VAL A 79 -4.63 7.36 -2.61
CA VAL A 79 -4.73 8.52 -1.72
C VAL A 79 -4.72 9.83 -2.51
N GLU A 80 -4.00 9.86 -3.64
CA GLU A 80 -3.85 11.06 -4.47
C GLU A 80 -5.03 11.25 -5.43
N THR A 81 -5.45 10.18 -6.11
CA THR A 81 -6.51 10.26 -7.13
C THR A 81 -7.91 10.01 -6.56
N HIS A 82 -7.99 9.49 -5.33
CA HIS A 82 -9.24 9.00 -4.69
C HIS A 82 -9.95 7.89 -5.49
N GLU A 83 -9.26 7.29 -6.46
CA GLU A 83 -9.78 6.16 -7.22
C GLU A 83 -9.90 4.93 -6.32
N THR A 84 -11.06 4.27 -6.35
CA THR A 84 -11.30 3.05 -5.58
C THR A 84 -10.88 1.85 -6.41
N ILE A 85 -9.79 1.20 -6.01
CA ILE A 85 -9.28 -0.02 -6.64
C ILE A 85 -10.09 -1.24 -6.21
N LEU A 86 -10.55 -1.25 -4.96
CA LEU A 86 -11.37 -2.33 -4.42
C LEU A 86 -12.42 -1.77 -3.47
N LEU A 87 -13.64 -2.27 -3.60
CA LEU A 87 -14.68 -2.17 -2.58
C LEU A 87 -15.44 -3.50 -2.56
N LYS A 88 -15.22 -4.31 -1.53
CA LYS A 88 -15.78 -5.66 -1.48
C LYS A 88 -16.06 -6.12 -0.05
N SER A 89 -17.17 -6.81 0.12
CA SER A 89 -17.53 -7.49 1.36
C SER A 89 -16.98 -8.91 1.40
N TYR A 90 -16.51 -9.34 2.57
CA TYR A 90 -15.99 -10.68 2.81
C TYR A 90 -16.62 -11.30 4.05
N ASP A 91 -16.96 -12.59 3.94
CA ASP A 91 -17.25 -13.45 5.08
C ASP A 91 -15.99 -14.27 5.37
N ALA A 92 -15.28 -13.87 6.42
CA ALA A 92 -13.97 -14.41 6.75
C ALA A 92 -14.04 -15.48 7.83
N GLN A 93 -13.18 -16.48 7.68
CA GLN A 93 -12.80 -17.41 8.72
C GLN A 93 -11.39 -17.08 9.20
N VAL A 94 -11.06 -17.48 10.43
CA VAL A 94 -9.72 -17.26 10.99
C VAL A 94 -8.66 -17.93 10.12
N GLY A 95 -7.64 -17.17 9.74
CA GLY A 95 -6.53 -17.64 8.91
C GLY A 95 -6.79 -17.60 7.41
N THR A 96 -7.97 -17.13 6.96
CA THR A 96 -8.18 -16.79 5.56
C THR A 96 -7.26 -15.65 5.16
N VAL A 97 -6.53 -15.83 4.07
CA VAL A 97 -5.67 -14.81 3.47
C VAL A 97 -6.18 -14.48 2.07
N ILE A 98 -6.33 -13.20 1.78
CA ILE A 98 -6.72 -12.70 0.45
C ILE A 98 -5.56 -11.89 -0.13
N ASP A 99 -5.16 -12.26 -1.33
CA ASP A 99 -4.11 -11.56 -2.08
C ASP A 99 -4.74 -10.67 -3.15
N ILE A 100 -4.34 -9.40 -3.17
CA ILE A 100 -4.86 -8.37 -4.07
C ILE A 100 -3.68 -7.75 -4.83
N PRO A 101 -3.53 -8.03 -6.13
CA PRO A 101 -2.52 -7.36 -6.94
C PRO A 101 -2.93 -5.91 -7.18
N ILE A 102 -1.96 -5.00 -7.03
CA ILE A 102 -2.11 -3.57 -7.31
C ILE A 102 -1.16 -3.24 -8.45
N TYR A 103 -1.71 -2.75 -9.56
CA TYR A 103 -0.93 -2.51 -10.79
C TYR A 103 -0.46 -1.06 -10.92
N GLU A 104 -1.05 -0.18 -10.12
CA GLU A 104 -0.68 1.23 -10.06
C GLU A 104 0.38 1.48 -8.99
N THR A 105 1.23 2.46 -9.25
CA THR A 105 2.20 2.97 -8.29
C THR A 105 1.63 4.16 -7.56
N GLY A 106 1.95 4.29 -6.28
CA GLY A 106 1.51 5.41 -5.46
C GLY A 106 1.25 5.05 -4.02
N MET A 107 0.72 6.03 -3.29
CA MET A 107 0.24 5.84 -1.93
C MET A 107 -1.21 5.38 -1.96
N PHE A 108 -1.49 4.30 -1.23
CA PHE A 108 -2.81 3.71 -1.12
C PHE A 108 -3.24 3.64 0.32
N GLN A 109 -4.55 3.76 0.56
CA GLN A 109 -5.17 3.50 1.83
C GLN A 109 -6.01 2.23 1.72
N ILE A 110 -5.78 1.27 2.61
CA ILE A 110 -6.73 0.20 2.89
C ILE A 110 -7.57 0.62 4.09
N SER A 111 -8.87 0.43 4.01
CA SER A 111 -9.78 0.54 5.14
C SER A 111 -10.71 -0.67 5.20
N PHE A 112 -11.19 -0.97 6.40
CA PHE A 112 -12.22 -1.96 6.61
C PHE A 112 -13.24 -1.49 7.63
N SER A 113 -14.47 -1.97 7.48
CA SER A 113 -15.53 -1.79 8.46
C SER A 113 -16.34 -3.05 8.62
N THR A 114 -16.74 -3.30 9.86
CA THR A 114 -17.68 -4.31 10.32
C THR A 114 -18.64 -3.64 11.31
N ASP A 115 -19.59 -4.39 11.85
CA ASP A 115 -20.46 -3.89 12.91
C ASP A 115 -19.71 -3.50 14.20
N THR A 116 -18.56 -4.15 14.46
CA THR A 116 -17.83 -4.00 15.74
C THR A 116 -16.50 -3.25 15.60
N TYR A 117 -15.86 -3.35 14.44
CA TYR A 117 -14.52 -2.86 14.19
C TYR A 117 -14.46 -2.00 12.95
N GLN A 118 -13.64 -0.96 13.03
CA GLN A 118 -13.23 -0.16 11.88
C GLN A 118 -11.71 -0.01 11.92
N GLY A 119 -11.08 0.10 10.77
CA GLY A 119 -9.67 0.41 10.73
C GLY A 119 -9.18 0.83 9.37
N TYR A 120 -8.01 1.43 9.37
CA TYR A 120 -7.35 1.89 8.15
C TYR A 120 -5.83 1.85 8.29
N GLY A 121 -5.15 1.80 7.15
CA GLY A 121 -3.71 1.95 7.07
C GLY A 121 -3.28 2.35 5.66
N GLU A 122 -2.11 2.98 5.59
CA GLU A 122 -1.54 3.47 4.35
C GLU A 122 -0.33 2.61 3.95
N PHE A 123 -0.15 2.40 2.66
CA PHE A 123 0.98 1.68 2.11
C PHE A 123 1.39 2.23 0.74
N MET A 124 2.68 2.10 0.44
CA MET A 124 3.26 2.57 -0.82
C MET A 124 3.55 1.37 -1.73
N VAL A 125 3.11 1.48 -2.98
CA VAL A 125 3.52 0.60 -4.08
C VAL A 125 4.42 1.39 -5.02
N TYR A 126 5.63 0.90 -5.23
CA TYR A 126 6.59 1.51 -6.12
C TYR A 126 6.59 0.84 -7.50
N GLU A 127 7.24 1.49 -8.47
CA GLU A 127 7.49 0.91 -9.79
C GLU A 127 8.23 -0.44 -9.65
N SER A 128 7.82 -1.38 -10.50
CA SER A 128 8.33 -2.75 -10.56
C SER A 128 9.63 -2.81 -11.36
#